data_AF-A0A2D4GZP8-F1
#
_entry.id   AF-A0A2D4GZP8-F1
#
_cell.length_a   1.000
_cell.length_b   1.000
_cell.length_c   1.000
_cell.angle_alpha   90.00
_cell.angle_beta   90.00
_cell.angle_gamma   90.00
#
_symmetry.space_group_name_H-M   'P 1'
#
loop_
_entity.id
_entity.type
_entity.pdbx_description
1 polymer ?
#
loop_
_entity_poly.entity_id
_entity_poly.type
_entity_poly.pdbx_seq_one_letter_code
_entity_poly.pdbx_strand_id
1 'polypeptide(L)'
;AEYLKIQVSDMLENMFALFEEKEDGLIDIREYVTALSVVCRPSKTLQTMQLAFKMYQSETGGVTEQELTSILKSAMGVSDLNVSSLFKAIDDKEKGEIAYGKSMKQVF
;
A
#
# COMPACT_ATOMS: atom_id res chain seq x y z
N ALA A 1 6.13 18.08 5.41
CA ALA A 1 6.03 18.49 6.83
C ALA A 1 4.86 19.44 7.10
N GLU A 2 4.71 20.50 6.31
CA GLU A 2 3.68 21.54 6.51
C GLU A 2 2.24 20.99 6.57
N TYR A 3 1.89 20.06 5.68
CA TYR A 3 0.57 19.42 5.64
C TYR A 3 0.27 18.47 6.81
N LEU A 4 1.31 17.89 7.42
CA LEU A 4 1.19 16.96 8.54
C LEU A 4 1.36 17.64 9.90
N LYS A 5 1.69 18.94 9.92
CA LYS A 5 1.95 19.73 11.13
C LYS A 5 2.98 19.10 12.09
N ILE A 6 3.93 18.35 11.52
CA ILE A 6 5.06 17.74 12.22
C ILE A 6 6.30 18.60 11.99
N GLN A 7 7.11 18.78 13.02
CA GLN A 7 8.43 19.39 12.86
C GLN A 7 9.33 18.45 12.05
N VAL A 8 10.10 19.02 11.12
CA VAL A 8 11.14 18.26 10.43
C VAL A 8 12.23 17.95 11.44
N SER A 9 12.55 16.67 11.59
CA SER A 9 13.61 16.18 12.46
C SER A 9 14.44 15.16 11.69
N ASP A 10 15.68 14.95 12.09
CA ASP A 10 16.57 13.94 11.50
C ASP A 10 15.91 12.55 11.48
N MET A 11 15.08 12.24 12.48
CA MET A 11 14.31 11.00 12.51
C MET A 11 13.28 10.93 11.38
N LEU A 12 12.54 12.02 11.12
CA LEU A 12 11.56 12.07 10.04
C LEU A 12 12.24 11.97 8.68
N GLU A 13 13.38 12.63 8.50
CA GLU A 13 14.18 12.54 7.26
C GLU A 13 14.70 11.12 7.05
N ASN A 14 15.25 10.49 8.09
CA ASN A 14 15.67 9.08 8.02
C ASN A 14 14.49 8.15 7.72
N MET A 15 13.32 8.35 8.33
CA MET A 15 12.13 7.55 8.01
C MET A 15 11.65 7.75 6.58
N PHE A 16 11.72 8.97 6.05
CA PHE A 16 11.39 9.24 4.66
C PHE A 16 12.37 8.51 3.73
N ALA A 17 13.67 8.64 3.97
CA ALA A 17 14.71 7.97 3.19
C ALA A 17 14.60 6.43 3.21
N LEU A 18 14.05 5.84 4.27
CA LEU A 18 13.81 4.39 4.33
C LEU A 18 12.71 3.90 3.38
N PHE A 19 11.77 4.76 2.98
CA PHE A 19 10.62 4.40 2.16
C PHE A 19 10.66 4.98 0.74
N GLU A 20 11.67 5.78 0.42
CA GLU A 20 11.82 6.41 -0.88
C GLU A 20 12.38 5.42 -1.91
N GLU A 21 11.53 4.87 -2.78
CA GLU A 21 11.97 3.89 -3.78
C GLU A 21 12.74 4.49 -4.95
N LYS A 22 12.44 5.74 -5.36
CA LYS A 22 12.90 6.32 -6.63
C LYS A 22 14.09 7.27 -6.50
N GLU A 23 14.51 7.58 -5.28
CA GLU A 23 15.60 8.54 -4.98
C GLU A 23 15.42 9.90 -5.69
N ASP A 24 14.18 10.33 -5.95
CA ASP A 24 13.83 11.59 -6.61
C ASP A 24 13.33 12.68 -5.64
N GLY A 25 13.39 12.41 -4.34
CA GLY A 25 12.90 13.23 -3.24
C GLY A 25 11.39 13.14 -3.01
N LEU A 26 10.68 12.22 -3.68
CA LEU A 26 9.23 12.11 -3.62
C LEU A 26 8.78 10.71 -3.21
N ILE A 27 7.70 10.67 -2.41
CA ILE A 27 7.02 9.42 -2.03
C ILE A 27 5.52 9.64 -2.21
N ASP A 28 4.82 8.66 -2.78
CA ASP A 28 3.36 8.66 -2.78
C ASP A 28 2.87 8.59 -1.32
N ILE A 29 2.06 9.55 -0.91
CA ILE A 29 1.56 9.63 0.46
C ILE A 29 0.83 8.34 0.90
N ARG A 30 0.21 7.61 -0.04
CA ARG A 30 -0.48 6.35 0.22
C ARG A 30 0.52 5.23 0.54
N GLU A 31 1.68 5.21 -0.12
CA GLU A 31 2.78 4.28 0.17
C GLU A 31 3.38 4.58 1.54
N TYR A 32 3.66 5.86 1.82
CA TYR A 32 4.19 6.32 3.11
C TYR A 32 3.25 5.99 4.29
N VAL A 33 1.95 6.28 4.17
CA VAL A 33 0.95 5.98 5.22
C VAL A 33 0.80 4.48 5.42
N THR A 34 0.84 3.70 4.34
CA THR A 34 0.76 2.23 4.42
C THR A 34 1.97 1.67 5.15
N ALA A 35 3.19 2.03 4.72
CA ALA A 35 4.44 1.58 5.33
C ALA A 35 4.55 1.99 6.82
N LEU A 36 4.21 3.24 7.14
CA LEU A 36 4.11 3.69 8.54
C LEU A 36 3.09 2.90 9.35
N SER A 37 1.94 2.56 8.76
CA SER A 37 0.95 1.76 9.47
C SER A 37 1.48 0.36 9.81
N VAL A 38 2.30 -0.25 8.95
CA VAL A 38 2.96 -1.54 9.23
C VAL A 38 3.93 -1.38 10.39
N VAL A 39 4.82 -0.39 10.33
CA VAL A 39 5.84 -0.15 11.37
C VAL A 39 5.22 0.14 12.73
N CYS A 40 4.18 0.99 12.77
CA CYS A 40 3.51 1.36 14.01
C CYS A 40 2.61 0.25 14.56
N ARG A 41 2.13 -0.68 13.71
CA ARG A 41 1.15 -1.72 14.09
C ARG A 41 1.44 -3.05 13.40
N PRO A 42 2.59 -3.68 13.65
CA PRO A 42 3.04 -4.86 12.89
C PRO A 42 2.11 -6.08 13.04
N SER A 43 1.32 -6.15 14.12
CA SER A 43 0.33 -7.22 14.33
C SER A 43 -1.03 -6.97 13.67
N LYS A 44 -1.21 -5.85 12.97
CA LYS A 44 -2.48 -5.40 12.40
C LYS A 44 -2.49 -5.40 10.87
N THR A 45 -1.76 -6.34 10.25
CA THR A 45 -1.62 -6.47 8.78
C THR A 45 -2.93 -6.37 8.02
N LEU A 46 -3.98 -7.08 8.46
CA LEU A 46 -5.30 -7.00 7.81
C LEU A 46 -5.89 -5.59 7.82
N GLN A 47 -5.74 -4.86 8.93
CA GLN A 47 -6.26 -3.49 9.06
C GLN A 47 -5.44 -2.52 8.21
N THR A 48 -4.13 -2.74 8.11
CA THR A 48 -3.25 -1.98 7.22
C THR A 48 -3.59 -2.26 5.74
N MET A 49 -3.84 -3.51 5.37
CA MET A 49 -4.32 -3.84 4.02
C MET A 49 -5.67 -3.19 3.73
N GLN A 50 -6.61 -3.20 4.68
CA GLN A 50 -7.90 -2.53 4.51
C GLN A 50 -7.73 -1.01 4.34
N LEU A 51 -6.83 -0.40 5.12
CA LEU A 51 -6.50 1.02 5.00
C LEU A 51 -5.93 1.32 3.60
N ALA A 52 -4.96 0.53 3.15
CA ALA A 52 -4.35 0.69 1.84
C ALA A 52 -5.40 0.57 0.72
N PHE A 53 -6.22 -0.48 0.71
CA PHE A 53 -7.30 -0.60 -0.28
C PHE A 53 -8.25 0.61 -0.28
N LYS A 54 -8.61 1.14 0.89
CA LYS A 54 -9.45 2.35 0.96
C LYS A 54 -8.79 3.61 0.38
N MET A 55 -7.46 3.70 0.42
CA MET A 55 -6.72 4.84 -0.14
C MET A 55 -6.51 4.74 -1.65
N TYR A 56 -6.49 3.52 -2.21
CA TYR A 56 -6.25 3.27 -3.62
C TYR A 56 -7.53 3.01 -4.43
N GLN A 57 -8.61 2.56 -3.78
CA GLN A 57 -9.82 2.17 -4.50
C GLN A 57 -10.41 3.30 -5.34
N SER A 58 -10.98 2.93 -6.47
CA SER A 58 -11.82 3.78 -7.31
C SER A 58 -13.14 4.13 -6.62
N GLU A 59 -13.94 4.99 -7.27
CA GLU A 59 -15.30 5.32 -6.83
C GLU A 59 -16.23 4.08 -6.79
N THR A 60 -15.93 3.04 -7.58
CA THR A 60 -16.66 1.76 -7.56
C THR A 60 -16.14 0.78 -6.51
N GLY A 61 -15.07 1.14 -5.79
CA GLY A 61 -14.52 0.37 -4.68
C GLY A 61 -13.51 -0.71 -5.07
N GLY A 62 -13.04 -0.71 -6.32
CA GLY A 62 -12.04 -1.64 -6.83
C GLY A 62 -10.63 -1.04 -6.90
N VAL A 63 -9.61 -1.89 -6.86
CA VAL A 63 -8.21 -1.55 -7.15
C VAL A 63 -7.73 -2.35 -8.35
N THR A 64 -6.92 -1.71 -9.19
CA THR A 64 -6.27 -2.32 -10.36
C THR A 64 -5.05 -3.16 -9.96
N GLU A 65 -4.50 -3.91 -10.91
CA GLU A 65 -3.29 -4.73 -10.69
C GLU A 65 -2.07 -3.87 -10.28
N GLN A 66 -1.91 -2.71 -10.91
CA GLN A 66 -0.84 -1.78 -10.59
C GLN A 66 -0.98 -1.22 -9.17
N GLU A 67 -2.19 -0.86 -8.77
CA GLU A 67 -2.46 -0.36 -7.41
C GLU A 67 -2.27 -1.45 -6.36
N LEU A 68 -2.70 -2.69 -6.65
CA LEU A 68 -2.41 -3.83 -5.78
C LEU A 68 -0.89 -4.03 -5.62
N THR A 69 -0.11 -3.86 -6.69
CA THR A 69 1.36 -3.93 -6.62
C THR A 69 1.90 -2.91 -5.63
N SER A 70 1.52 -1.63 -5.75
CA SER A 70 1.95 -0.57 -4.81
C SER A 70 1.54 -0.86 -3.37
N ILE A 71 0.29 -1.32 -3.15
CA ILE A 71 -0.20 -1.70 -1.82
C ILE A 71 0.69 -2.79 -1.20
N LEU A 72 0.96 -3.86 -1.95
CA LEU A 72 1.69 -5.01 -1.43
C LEU A 72 3.17 -4.71 -1.22
N LYS A 73 3.80 -3.95 -2.11
CA LYS A 73 5.16 -3.44 -1.91
C LYS A 73 5.27 -2.65 -0.62
N SER A 74 4.38 -1.67 -0.43
CA SER A 74 4.39 -0.80 0.75
C SER A 74 4.06 -1.55 2.05
N ALA A 75 3.10 -2.48 1.99
CA ALA A 75 2.62 -3.19 3.17
C ALA A 75 3.51 -4.37 3.60
N MET A 76 4.26 -4.96 2.67
CA MET A 76 5.11 -6.13 2.94
C MET A 76 6.61 -5.83 2.84
N GLY A 77 7.01 -4.65 2.35
CA GLY A 77 8.41 -4.25 2.22
C GLY A 77 9.21 -5.09 1.24
N VAL A 78 8.55 -5.66 0.21
CA VAL A 78 9.18 -6.50 -0.81
C VAL A 78 9.32 -5.73 -2.13
N SER A 79 10.54 -5.64 -2.65
CA SER A 79 10.80 -5.16 -4.01
C SER A 79 10.47 -6.25 -5.04
N ASP A 80 10.14 -5.84 -6.28
CA ASP A 80 9.92 -6.73 -7.43
C ASP A 80 8.84 -7.81 -7.29
N LEU A 81 7.74 -7.48 -6.63
CA LEU A 81 6.58 -8.37 -6.52
C LEU A 81 5.80 -8.45 -7.85
N ASN A 82 5.75 -9.64 -8.45
CA ASN A 82 4.80 -9.95 -9.53
C ASN A 82 3.46 -10.39 -8.93
N VAL A 83 2.43 -9.55 -9.09
CA VAL A 83 1.08 -9.82 -8.57
C VAL A 83 0.12 -10.37 -9.62
N SER A 84 0.53 -10.52 -10.88
CA SER A 84 -0.38 -10.84 -11.99
C SER A 84 -1.14 -12.15 -11.78
N SER A 85 -0.45 -13.18 -11.26
CA SER A 85 -1.09 -14.47 -10.97
C SER A 85 -2.10 -14.37 -9.83
N LEU A 86 -1.77 -13.61 -8.78
CA LEU A 86 -2.67 -13.35 -7.66
C LEU A 86 -3.88 -12.53 -8.11
N PHE A 87 -3.65 -11.47 -8.88
CA PHE A 87 -4.71 -10.60 -9.38
C PHE A 87 -5.71 -11.38 -10.24
N LYS A 88 -5.23 -12.16 -11.21
CA LYS A 88 -6.06 -13.00 -12.08
C LYS A 88 -6.84 -14.07 -11.30
N ALA A 89 -6.27 -14.59 -10.20
CA ALA A 89 -6.97 -15.55 -9.36
C ALA A 89 -8.15 -14.93 -8.59
N ILE A 90 -8.16 -13.60 -8.40
CA ILE A 90 -9.19 -12.88 -7.66
C ILE A 90 -10.17 -12.18 -8.60
N ASP A 91 -9.70 -11.63 -9.71
CA ASP A 91 -10.52 -11.05 -10.79
C ASP A 91 -11.00 -12.14 -11.77
N ASP A 92 -11.71 -13.13 -11.24
CA ASP A 92 -12.24 -14.29 -11.97
C ASP A 92 -13.20 -13.92 -13.12
N LYS A 93 -13.71 -12.69 -13.09
CA LYS A 93 -14.67 -12.13 -14.05
C LYS A 93 -14.06 -11.12 -15.01
N GLU A 94 -12.73 -10.95 -15.00
CA GLU A 94 -12.00 -10.03 -15.87
C GLU A 94 -12.56 -8.59 -15.85
N LYS A 95 -12.91 -8.10 -14.65
CA LYS A 95 -13.41 -6.74 -14.47
C LYS A 95 -12.31 -5.68 -14.59
N GLY A 96 -11.05 -6.08 -14.41
CA GLY A 96 -9.89 -5.19 -14.34
C GLY A 96 -9.69 -4.54 -12.97
N GLU A 97 -10.56 -4.80 -12.00
CA GLU A 97 -10.46 -4.29 -10.63
C GLU A 97 -10.93 -5.32 -9.60
N ILE A 98 -10.28 -5.33 -8.43
CA ILE A 98 -10.64 -6.19 -7.30
C ILE A 98 -10.98 -5.36 -6.06
N ALA A 99 -11.98 -5.77 -5.29
CA ALA A 99 -12.36 -5.08 -4.06
C ALA A 99 -11.73 -5.74 -2.82
N TYR A 100 -11.60 -4.98 -1.72
CA TYR A 100 -11.20 -5.53 -0.42
C TYR A 100 -12.32 -6.42 0.15
N GLY A 101 -12.33 -7.68 -0.29
CA GLY A 101 -13.37 -8.65 0.02
C GLY A 101 -12.89 -9.84 0.84
N LYS A 102 -13.77 -10.83 0.96
CA LYS A 102 -13.48 -12.08 1.67
C LYS A 102 -12.28 -12.83 1.08
N SER A 103 -12.11 -12.78 -0.25
CA SER A 103 -10.99 -13.42 -0.94
C SER A 103 -9.64 -12.85 -0.52
N MET A 104 -9.54 -11.53 -0.34
CA MET A 104 -8.31 -10.87 0.11
C MET A 104 -7.91 -11.27 1.54
N LYS A 105 -8.90 -11.47 2.42
CA LYS A 105 -8.68 -11.89 3.82
C LYS A 105 -8.23 -13.34 3.98
N GLN A 106 -8.27 -14.14 2.91
CA GLN A 106 -7.74 -15.51 2.92
C GLN A 106 -6.29 -15.56 2.45
N VAL A 107 -5.86 -14.54 1.69
CA VAL A 107 -4.50 -14.41 1.16
C VAL A 107 -3.55 -13.81 2.21
N PHE A 108 -4.05 -12.91 3.07
CA PHE A 108 -3.33 -12.19 4.12
C PHE A 108 -3.91 -12.47 5.50
#